data_AF-A0A4Y2EEL2-F1
#
_entry.id   AF-A0A4Y2EEL2-F1
#
_cell.length_a   1.000
_cell.length_b   1.000
_cell.length_c   1.000
_cell.angle_alpha   90.00
_cell.angle_beta   90.00
_cell.angle_gamma   90.00
#
_symmetry.space_group_name_H-M   'P 1'
#
loop_
_entity.id
_entity.type
_entity.pdbx_description
1 polymer ?
#
loop_
_entity_poly.entity_id
_entity_poly.type
_entity_poly.pdbx_seq_one_letter_code
_entity_poly.pdbx_strand_id
1 'polypeptide(L)'
;MAYLARSRKEYLLVLAEELGLTVKKEFRAKQLHKFITESPNYDEDFTRELLGSIKEDLEREFERELEKEAQEERERERDRAFELKNLKWKTELQEHSPLNLYRYLINL
;
A
#
# COMPACT_ATOMS: atom_id res chain seq x y z
N MET A 1 -7.77 12.16 29.79
CA MET A 1 -6.84 11.16 29.25
C MET A 1 -6.09 11.71 28.04
N ALA A 2 -4.77 11.88 28.16
CA ALA A 2 -3.98 12.59 27.13
C ALA A 2 -3.77 11.77 25.85
N TYR A 3 -3.82 10.43 25.92
CA TYR A 3 -3.48 9.56 24.78
C TYR A 3 -4.58 9.49 23.72
N LEU A 4 -5.86 9.45 24.12
CA LEU A 4 -6.99 9.53 23.19
C LEU A 4 -7.09 10.92 22.54
N ALA A 5 -6.81 11.98 23.29
CA ALA A 5 -6.85 13.36 22.78
C ALA A 5 -5.78 13.65 21.71
N ARG A 6 -4.65 12.93 21.74
CA ARG A 6 -3.56 13.03 20.75
C ARG A 6 -3.74 12.09 19.55
N SER A 7 -4.73 11.21 19.59
CA SER A 7 -4.93 10.17 18.58
C SER A 7 -5.81 10.67 17.44
N ARG A 8 -5.53 10.19 16.22
CA ARG A 8 -6.28 10.56 15.02
C ARG A 8 -7.70 10.00 15.09
N LYS A 9 -8.64 10.65 14.39
CA LYS A 9 -10.06 10.27 14.40
C LYS A 9 -10.25 8.83 13.88
N GLU A 10 -9.48 8.45 12.88
CA GLU A 10 -9.54 7.14 12.23
C GLU A 10 -9.20 6.03 13.23
N TYR A 11 -8.14 6.20 14.02
CA TYR A 11 -7.78 5.26 15.08
C TYR A 11 -8.85 5.17 16.17
N LEU A 12 -9.48 6.30 16.51
CA LEU A 12 -10.56 6.32 17.50
C LEU A 12 -11.85 5.67 16.99
N LEU A 13 -12.10 5.68 15.68
CA LEU A 13 -13.24 4.98 15.08
C LEU A 13 -13.03 3.48 15.17
N VAL A 14 -11.88 2.98 14.70
CA VAL A 14 -11.54 1.54 14.77
C VAL A 14 -11.52 1.08 16.22
N LEU A 15 -10.92 1.86 17.12
CA LEU A 15 -10.91 1.54 18.55
C LEU A 15 -12.32 1.39 19.12
N ALA A 16 -13.25 2.28 18.76
CA ALA A 16 -14.61 2.18 19.24
C ALA A 16 -15.35 0.97 18.64
N GLU A 17 -15.11 0.63 17.37
CA GLU A 17 -15.65 -0.58 16.73
C GLU A 17 -15.12 -1.86 17.42
N GLU A 18 -13.82 -1.94 17.71
CA GLU A 18 -13.18 -3.05 18.42
C GLU A 18 -13.67 -3.19 19.87
N LEU A 19 -14.01 -2.07 20.51
CA LEU A 19 -14.66 -2.05 21.83
C LEU A 19 -16.16 -2.43 21.77
N GLY A 20 -16.67 -2.79 20.59
CA GLY A 20 -18.08 -3.16 20.39
C GLY A 20 -19.04 -1.99 20.47
N LEU A 21 -18.55 -0.74 20.34
CA LEU A 21 -19.36 0.46 20.37
C LEU A 21 -19.90 0.79 18.97
N THR A 22 -21.20 1.02 18.86
CA THR A 22 -21.81 1.44 17.59
C THR A 22 -21.44 2.89 17.28
N VAL A 23 -20.41 3.09 16.47
CA VAL A 23 -19.96 4.42 16.03
C VAL A 23 -20.35 4.72 14.59
N LYS A 24 -20.63 6.00 14.31
CA LYS A 24 -20.87 6.50 12.96
C LYS A 24 -19.63 7.24 12.47
N LYS A 25 -19.33 7.12 11.17
CA LYS A 25 -18.22 7.86 10.51
C LYS A 25 -18.31 9.38 10.68
N GLU A 26 -19.50 9.91 10.97
CA GLU A 26 -19.77 11.33 11.21
C GLU A 26 -19.25 11.83 12.57
N PHE A 27 -18.94 10.92 13.51
CA PHE A 27 -18.53 11.32 14.85
C PHE A 27 -17.22 12.12 14.81
N ARG A 28 -17.18 13.19 15.59
CA ARG A 28 -15.95 13.99 15.80
C ARG A 28 -15.04 13.27 16.80
N ALA A 29 -13.73 13.50 16.72
CA ALA A 29 -12.76 12.94 17.67
C ALA A 29 -13.14 13.20 19.14
N LYS A 30 -13.67 14.39 19.45
CA LYS A 30 -14.18 14.72 20.80
C LYS A 30 -15.38 13.86 21.22
N GLN A 31 -16.28 13.54 20.29
CA GLN A 31 -17.45 12.68 20.56
C GLN A 31 -17.00 11.23 20.77
N LEU A 32 -16.07 10.73 19.96
CA LEU A 32 -15.49 9.39 20.12
C LEU A 32 -14.77 9.25 21.46
N HIS A 33 -13.94 10.23 21.83
CA HIS A 33 -13.27 10.25 23.12
C HIS A 33 -14.26 10.10 24.27
N LYS A 34 -15.31 10.92 24.27
CA LYS A 34 -16.36 10.87 25.27
C LYS A 34 -17.07 9.52 25.28
N PHE A 35 -17.44 9.01 24.11
CA PHE A 35 -18.17 7.75 23.95
C PHE A 35 -17.38 6.53 24.45
N ILE A 36 -16.07 6.50 24.22
CA ILE A 36 -15.18 5.46 24.72
C ILE A 36 -15.05 5.54 26.24
N THR A 37 -14.80 6.73 26.79
CA THR A 37 -14.59 6.91 28.24
C THR A 37 -15.87 6.75 29.07
N GLU A 38 -17.04 6.99 28.49
CA GLU A 38 -18.34 6.81 29.15
C GLU A 38 -18.87 5.38 29.04
N SER A 39 -18.16 4.49 28.36
CA SER A 39 -18.51 3.08 28.30
C SER A 39 -18.40 2.46 29.70
N PRO A 40 -19.40 1.67 30.15
CA PRO A 40 -19.37 1.04 31.46
C PRO A 40 -18.21 0.03 31.63
N ASN A 41 -17.66 -0.43 30.50
CA ASN A 41 -16.55 -1.38 30.46
C ASN A 41 -15.22 -0.70 30.12
N TYR A 42 -15.11 0.63 30.29
CA TYR A 42 -13.88 1.35 29.98
C TYR A 42 -12.76 0.98 30.96
N ASP A 43 -11.70 0.37 30.42
CA ASP A 43 -10.43 0.13 31.09
C ASP A 43 -9.35 0.96 30.38
N GLU A 44 -8.68 1.85 31.11
CA GLU A 44 -7.69 2.77 30.55
C GLU A 44 -6.46 2.04 30.01
N ASP A 45 -5.98 1.02 30.71
CA ASP A 45 -4.77 0.28 30.32
C ASP A 45 -5.06 -0.58 29.09
N PHE A 46 -6.17 -1.31 29.10
CA PHE A 46 -6.63 -2.10 27.96
C PHE A 46 -6.87 -1.22 26.73
N THR A 47 -7.58 -0.09 26.89
CA THR A 47 -7.88 0.81 25.77
C THR A 47 -6.60 1.43 25.19
N ARG A 48 -5.61 1.72 26.04
CA ARG A 48 -4.32 2.26 25.60
C ARG A 48 -3.52 1.23 24.82
N GLU A 49 -3.48 -0.02 25.29
CA GLU A 49 -2.82 -1.14 24.61
C GLU A 49 -3.47 -1.42 23.26
N LEU A 50 -4.80 -1.56 23.22
CA LEU A 50 -5.57 -1.80 22.00
C LEU A 50 -5.34 -0.69 20.96
N LEU A 51 -5.33 0.57 21.39
CA LEU A 51 -5.01 1.70 20.51
C LEU A 51 -3.58 1.67 19.97
N GLY A 52 -2.64 1.10 20.74
CA GLY A 52 -1.27 0.84 20.30
C GLY A 52 -1.25 -0.19 19.16
N SER A 53 -1.90 -1.33 19.36
CA SER A 53 -2.00 -2.39 18.34
C SER A 53 -2.66 -1.91 17.06
N ILE A 54 -3.76 -1.15 17.15
CA ILE A 54 -4.45 -0.57 15.99
C ILE A 54 -3.51 0.34 15.18
N LYS A 55 -2.66 1.13 15.85
CA LYS A 55 -1.69 1.99 15.15
C LYS A 55 -0.65 1.15 14.42
N GLU A 56 -0.09 0.15 15.10
CA GLU A 56 0.92 -0.74 14.52
C GLU A 56 0.36 -1.51 13.32
N ASP A 57 -0.89 -1.99 13.41
CA ASP A 57 -1.52 -2.74 12.33
C ASP A 57 -1.79 -1.88 11.10
N LEU A 58 -2.28 -0.64 11.29
CA LEU A 58 -2.50 0.29 10.19
C LEU A 58 -1.19 0.76 9.55
N GLU A 59 -0.14 0.96 10.33
CA GLU A 59 1.20 1.28 9.81
C GLU A 59 1.76 0.10 9.00
N ARG A 60 1.64 -1.13 9.51
CA ARG A 60 2.06 -2.35 8.79
C ARG A 60 1.27 -2.59 7.52
N GLU A 61 -0.03 -2.32 7.53
CA GLU A 61 -0.86 -2.46 6.33
C GLU A 61 -0.43 -1.45 5.25
N PHE A 62 -0.16 -0.20 5.62
CA PHE A 62 0.36 0.81 4.70
C PHE A 62 1.72 0.42 4.11
N GLU A 63 2.64 -0.08 4.93
CA GLU A 63 3.95 -0.56 4.45
C GLU A 63 3.82 -1.74 3.48
N ARG A 64 2.93 -2.69 3.77
CA ARG A 64 2.68 -3.83 2.89
C ARG A 64 2.10 -3.41 1.54
N GLU A 65 1.18 -2.45 1.53
CA GLU A 65 0.62 -1.93 0.27
C GLU A 65 1.69 -1.20 -0.55
N LEU A 66 2.55 -0.41 0.10
CA LEU A 66 3.68 0.24 -0.57
C LEU A 66 4.68 -0.77 -1.14
N GLU A 67 4.98 -1.84 -0.39
CA GLU A 67 5.86 -2.91 -0.85
C GLU A 67 5.27 -3.68 -2.04
N LYS A 68 3.96 -3.96 -2.01
CA LYS A 68 3.25 -4.56 -3.16
C LYS A 68 3.30 -3.66 -4.39
N GLU A 69 3.02 -2.37 -4.24
CA GLU A 69 3.07 -1.41 -5.36
C GLU A 69 4.49 -1.35 -5.97
N ALA A 70 5.52 -1.29 -5.13
CA ALA A 70 6.91 -1.32 -5.58
C ALA A 70 7.28 -2.64 -6.26
N GLN A 71 6.74 -3.77 -5.77
CA GLN A 71 6.97 -5.07 -6.39
C GLN A 71 6.30 -5.18 -7.76
N GLU A 72 5.06 -4.73 -7.89
CA GLU A 72 4.36 -4.70 -9.18
C GLU A 72 5.07 -3.78 -10.18
N GLU A 73 5.58 -2.62 -9.75
CA GLU A 73 6.35 -1.74 -10.62
C GLU A 73 7.63 -2.42 -11.12
N ARG A 74 8.37 -3.11 -10.24
CA ARG A 74 9.56 -3.89 -10.61
C ARG A 74 9.24 -5.00 -11.60
N GLU A 75 8.09 -5.66 -11.46
CA GLU A 75 7.64 -6.68 -12.42
C GLU A 75 7.32 -6.08 -13.79
N ARG A 76 6.58 -4.96 -13.82
CA ARG A 76 6.30 -4.22 -15.07
C ARG A 76 7.58 -3.72 -15.75
N GLU A 77 8.61 -3.32 -14.99
CA GLU A 77 9.91 -2.96 -15.54
C GLU A 77 10.65 -4.16 -16.14
N ARG A 78 10.61 -5.32 -15.47
CA ARG A 78 11.21 -6.55 -16.00
C ARG A 78 10.55 -6.99 -17.30
N ASP A 79 9.22 -6.93 -17.39
CA ASP A 79 8.50 -7.28 -18.61
C ASP A 79 8.87 -6.34 -19.76
N ARG A 80 8.88 -5.02 -19.52
CA ARG A 80 9.33 -4.02 -20.50
C ARG A 80 10.77 -4.26 -20.96
N ALA A 81 11.68 -4.59 -20.05
CA ALA A 81 13.07 -4.89 -20.37
C ALA A 81 13.20 -6.17 -21.21
N PHE A 82 12.41 -7.20 -20.90
CA PHE A 82 12.37 -8.44 -21.66
C PHE A 82 11.84 -8.24 -23.08
N GLU A 83 10.75 -7.49 -23.24
CA GLU A 83 10.20 -7.12 -24.54
C GLU A 83 11.21 -6.34 -25.39
N LEU A 84 11.88 -5.35 -24.79
CA LEU A 84 12.91 -4.57 -25.48
C LEU A 84 14.07 -5.46 -25.95
N LYS A 85 14.51 -6.40 -25.12
CA LYS A 85 15.56 -7.36 -25.48
C LYS A 85 15.13 -8.26 -26.63
N ASN A 86 13.88 -8.74 -26.63
CA ASN A 86 13.33 -9.53 -27.72
C ASN A 86 13.23 -8.74 -29.03
N LEU A 87 12.82 -7.47 -28.97
CA LEU A 87 12.81 -6.57 -30.12
C LEU A 87 14.21 -6.40 -30.68
N LYS A 88 15.21 -6.14 -29.83
CA LYS A 88 16.61 -5.98 -30.23
C LYS A 88 17.16 -7.24 -30.90
N TRP A 89 16.88 -8.42 -30.35
CA TRP A 89 17.28 -9.68 -30.98
C TRP A 89 16.60 -9.91 -32.33
N LYS A 90 15.32 -9.57 -32.46
CA LYS A 90 14.61 -9.66 -33.74
C LYS A 90 15.20 -8.71 -34.78
N THR A 91 15.57 -7.49 -34.40
CA THR A 91 16.21 -6.53 -35.31
C THR A 91 17.61 -7.00 -35.72
N GLU A 92 18.43 -7.50 -34.77
CA GLU A 92 19.75 -8.04 -35.07
C GLU A 92 19.67 -9.25 -36.03
N LEU A 93 18.73 -10.17 -35.79
CA LEU A 93 18.48 -11.31 -36.70
C LEU A 93 18.02 -10.85 -38.09
N GLN A 94 17.24 -9.78 -38.16
CA GLN A 94 16.78 -9.22 -39.43
C GLN A 94 17.92 -8.51 -40.17
N GLU A 95 18.79 -7.77 -39.49
CA GLU A 95 19.98 -7.12 -40.06
C GLU A 95 20.97 -8.14 -40.61
N HIS A 96 21.19 -9.25 -39.89
CA HIS A 96 22.05 -10.35 -40.31
C HIS A 96 21.35 -11.37 -41.23
N SER A 97 20.11 -11.10 -41.64
CA SER A 97 19.39 -11.94 -42.59
C SER A 97 20.14 -11.97 -43.93
N PRO A 98 20.32 -13.16 -44.57
CA PRO A 98 20.98 -13.27 -45.87
C PRO A 98 20.39 -12.31 -46.91
N LEU A 99 19.05 -12.13 -46.89
CA LEU A 99 18.33 -11.24 -47.80
C LEU A 99 18.73 -9.76 -47.63
N ASN A 100 19.03 -9.32 -46.41
CA ASN A 100 19.52 -7.97 -46.14
C ASN A 100 21.01 -7.83 -46.49
N LEU A 101 21.83 -8.85 -46.25
CA LEU A 101 23.25 -8.85 -46.65
C LEU A 101 23.42 -8.77 -48.19
N TYR A 102 22.57 -9.45 -48.96
CA TYR A 102 22.55 -9.32 -50.44
C TYR A 102 22.16 -7.90 -50.91
N ARG A 103 21.33 -7.16 -50.15
CA ARG A 103 20.99 -5.75 -50.44
C ARG A 103 22.21 -4.83 -50.31
N TYR A 104 23.11 -5.11 -49.36
CA TYR A 104 24.35 -4.33 -49.19
C TYR A 104 25.41 -4.64 -50.26
N LEU A 105 25.47 -5.88 -50.76
CA LEU A 105 26.43 -6.29 -51.79
C LEU A 105 26.09 -5.79 -53.21
N ILE A 106 24.82 -5.49 -53.51
CA ILE A 106 24.39 -5.00 -54.83
C ILE A 106 24.59 -3.47 -54.99
N ASN A 107 24.80 -2.74 -53.90
CA ASN A 107 24.97 -1.27 -53.89
C ASN A 107 26.44 -0.81 -53.77
N LEU A 108 27.42 -1.71 -53.97
CA LEU A 108 28.87 -1.45 -54.04
C LEU A 108 29.34 -1.56 -55.49
#